data_AF-A0A974CND6-F1
#
_entry.id   AF-A0A974CND6-F1
#
_cell.length_a   1.000
_cell.length_b   1.000
_cell.length_c   1.000
_cell.angle_alpha   90.00
_cell.angle_beta   90.00
_cell.angle_gamma   90.00
#
_symmetry.space_group_name_H-M   'P 1'
#
loop_
_entity.id
_entity.type
_entity.pdbx_description
1 polymer ?
#
loop_
_entity_poly.entity_id
_entity_poly.type
_entity_poly.pdbx_seq_one_letter_code
_entity_poly.pdbx_strand_id
1 'polypeptide(L)'
;QELLKRIQECVFLNEQYQSSFHKVKVNLKETPNERQFEFSENYIFGKLDTFCKRLEKISDMSNILESLSDLQNIRIEGVEKISIRYQTIVTNTKSKSYDVLDHRKQEFDKDYVEFKNQIEGLYQSLQTFVDSWFEKPLTTEQMVNLLMKFERIGEDHIDFGDKYMIVLQRYNRDLDMVRKLYQKQKDNPPTPRNVPPITGKIMWARQLFRKIDQPMKFLKTKPELLKGLEMKKIIRHYNKMASVLMEFELLYHRGWCKCADITKNGLHASLLVRHPDTKVNVKIY
;
A
#
# COMPACT_ATOMS: atom_id res chain seq x y z
N GLN A 1 -18.50 6.48 -9.50
CA GLN A 1 -18.06 7.75 -10.15
C GLN A 1 -19.22 8.57 -10.73
N GLU A 2 -20.01 8.10 -11.71
CA GLU A 2 -21.12 8.89 -12.29
C GLU A 2 -22.21 9.30 -11.27
N LEU A 3 -22.58 8.40 -10.35
CA LEU A 3 -23.57 8.70 -9.30
C LEU A 3 -23.11 9.85 -8.39
N LEU A 4 -21.88 9.78 -7.88
CA LEU A 4 -21.31 10.78 -6.99
C LEU A 4 -21.23 12.15 -7.67
N LYS A 5 -20.85 12.16 -8.96
CA LYS A 5 -20.83 13.39 -9.77
C LYS A 5 -22.20 14.03 -9.87
N ARG A 6 -23.25 13.25 -10.17
CA ARG A 6 -24.62 13.77 -10.22
C ARG A 6 -25.11 14.28 -8.88
N ILE A 7 -24.76 13.60 -7.78
CA ILE A 7 -25.07 14.07 -6.43
C ILE A 7 -24.45 15.46 -6.19
N GLN A 8 -23.17 15.63 -6.53
CA GLN A 8 -22.48 16.91 -6.41
C GLN A 8 -23.13 18.00 -7.28
N GLU A 9 -23.50 17.69 -8.52
CA GLU A 9 -24.22 18.60 -9.40
C GLU A 9 -25.58 19.02 -8.82
N CYS A 10 -26.33 18.11 -8.20
CA CYS A 10 -27.59 18.42 -7.53
C CYS A 10 -27.40 19.33 -6.32
N VAL A 11 -26.40 19.07 -5.48
CA VAL A 11 -26.06 19.92 -4.33
C VAL A 11 -25.64 21.31 -4.81
N PHE A 12 -24.75 21.38 -5.81
CA PHE A 12 -24.32 22.64 -6.41
C PHE A 12 -25.49 23.42 -7.04
N LEU A 13 -26.42 22.75 -7.71
CA LEU A 13 -27.62 23.39 -8.26
C LEU A 13 -28.46 24.04 -7.15
N ASN A 14 -28.64 23.37 -6.01
CA ASN A 14 -29.36 23.95 -4.86
C ASN A 14 -28.63 25.19 -4.32
N GLU A 15 -27.31 25.12 -4.16
CA GLU A 15 -26.49 26.25 -3.71
C GLU A 15 -26.58 27.45 -4.68
N GLN A 16 -26.48 27.21 -5.98
CA GLN A 16 -26.59 28.27 -7.00
C GLN A 16 -27.99 28.86 -7.07
N TYR A 17 -29.03 28.03 -6.91
CA TYR A 17 -30.41 28.50 -6.88
C TYR A 17 -30.65 29.42 -5.68
N GLN A 18 -30.20 29.02 -4.50
CA GLN A 18 -30.27 29.86 -3.29
C GLN A 18 -29.44 31.13 -3.46
N SER A 19 -28.20 31.05 -3.93
CA SER A 19 -27.35 32.23 -4.15
C SER A 19 -28.01 33.23 -5.09
N SER A 20 -28.60 32.75 -6.19
CA SER A 20 -29.28 33.59 -7.17
C SER A 20 -30.54 34.23 -6.61
N PHE A 21 -31.35 33.48 -5.85
CA PHE A 21 -32.52 34.02 -5.16
C PHE A 21 -32.15 35.14 -4.19
N HIS A 22 -31.11 34.93 -3.35
CA HIS A 22 -30.65 35.94 -2.40
C HIS A 22 -30.13 37.20 -3.10
N LYS A 23 -29.38 37.06 -4.21
CA LYS A 23 -28.92 38.20 -5.02
C LYS A 23 -30.10 39.03 -5.55
N VAL A 24 -31.11 38.36 -6.13
CA VAL A 24 -32.31 39.06 -6.64
C VAL A 24 -33.08 39.74 -5.50
N LYS A 25 -33.22 39.07 -4.36
CA LYS A 25 -33.89 39.63 -3.16
C LYS A 25 -33.17 40.86 -2.62
N VAL A 26 -31.83 40.90 -2.67
CA VAL A 26 -31.04 42.10 -2.28
C VAL A 26 -31.27 43.24 -3.27
N ASN A 27 -31.17 42.98 -4.57
CA ASN A 27 -31.39 43.99 -5.60
C ASN A 27 -32.81 44.61 -5.53
N LEU A 28 -33.83 43.79 -5.28
CA LEU A 28 -35.21 44.28 -5.13
C LEU A 28 -35.39 45.23 -3.95
N LYS A 29 -34.61 45.08 -2.86
CA LYS A 29 -34.65 46.03 -1.74
C LYS A 29 -34.12 47.41 -2.13
N GLU A 30 -33.27 47.50 -3.14
CA GLU A 30 -32.73 48.75 -3.67
C GLU A 30 -33.72 49.44 -4.63
N THR A 31 -34.76 48.73 -5.10
CA THR A 31 -35.83 49.24 -5.97
C THR A 31 -37.22 49.12 -5.29
N PRO A 32 -37.57 50.03 -4.34
CA PRO A 32 -38.80 49.90 -3.53
C PRO A 32 -40.11 49.94 -4.32
N ASN A 33 -40.09 50.48 -5.54
CA ASN A 33 -41.25 50.56 -6.42
C ASN A 33 -41.61 49.21 -7.07
N GLU A 34 -40.73 48.20 -6.98
CA GLU A 34 -40.98 46.86 -7.50
C GLU A 34 -41.51 45.91 -6.42
N ARG A 35 -42.23 44.86 -6.85
CA ARG A 35 -42.81 43.87 -5.94
C ARG A 35 -41.72 43.09 -5.22
N GLN A 36 -41.69 43.18 -3.90
CA GLN A 36 -40.70 42.52 -3.06
C GLN A 36 -40.95 41.00 -2.94
N PHE A 37 -39.89 40.26 -2.67
CA PHE A 37 -39.96 38.82 -2.38
C PHE A 37 -40.33 38.60 -0.91
N GLU A 38 -41.64 38.49 -0.66
CA GLU A 38 -42.22 38.18 0.66
C GLU A 38 -42.52 36.68 0.85
N PHE A 39 -41.77 35.82 0.15
CA PHE A 39 -41.95 34.37 0.24
C PHE A 39 -41.13 33.78 1.39
N SER A 40 -41.67 32.74 2.04
CA SER A 40 -40.94 31.95 3.01
C SER A 40 -39.84 31.14 2.30
N GLU A 41 -38.59 31.33 2.68
CA GLU A 41 -37.45 30.59 2.14
C GLU A 41 -37.57 29.09 2.40
N ASN A 42 -38.12 28.69 3.56
CA ASN A 42 -38.41 27.29 3.87
C ASN A 42 -39.42 26.67 2.89
N TYR A 43 -40.37 27.45 2.39
CA TYR A 43 -41.33 26.97 1.40
C TYR A 43 -40.66 26.75 0.03
N ILE A 44 -39.69 27.59 -0.32
CA ILE A 44 -38.97 27.54 -1.60
C ILE A 44 -37.90 26.44 -1.60
N PHE A 45 -37.05 26.42 -0.57
CA PHE A 45 -35.85 25.59 -0.54
C PHE A 45 -35.99 24.33 0.31
N GLY A 46 -36.87 24.31 1.31
CA GLY A 46 -36.87 23.27 2.34
C GLY A 46 -36.99 21.84 1.80
N LYS A 47 -37.76 21.62 0.73
CA LYS A 47 -37.84 20.31 0.06
C LYS A 47 -36.51 19.94 -0.62
N LEU A 48 -35.92 20.88 -1.36
CA LEU A 48 -34.65 20.67 -2.05
C LEU A 48 -33.49 20.48 -1.07
N ASP A 49 -33.47 21.24 0.03
CA ASP A 49 -32.49 21.08 1.11
C ASP A 49 -32.56 19.71 1.76
N THR A 50 -33.78 19.24 2.06
CA THR A 50 -33.99 17.92 2.65
C THR A 50 -33.53 16.81 1.69
N PHE A 51 -33.78 17.00 0.39
CA PHE A 51 -33.31 16.08 -0.65
C PHE A 51 -31.78 16.11 -0.79
N CYS A 52 -31.12 17.28 -0.80
CA CYS A 52 -29.67 17.39 -0.84
C CYS A 52 -29.00 16.70 0.36
N LYS A 53 -29.51 16.93 1.58
CA LYS A 53 -29.05 16.23 2.80
C LYS A 53 -29.18 14.71 2.69
N ARG A 54 -30.24 14.24 2.02
CA ARG A 54 -30.44 12.82 1.73
C ARG A 54 -29.38 12.29 0.76
N LEU A 55 -29.08 13.03 -0.32
CA LEU A 55 -28.05 12.67 -1.28
C LEU A 55 -26.65 12.64 -0.66
N GLU A 56 -26.33 13.56 0.25
CA GLU A 56 -25.06 13.56 1.00
C GLU A 56 -24.87 12.26 1.80
N LYS A 57 -25.91 11.80 2.50
CA LYS A 57 -25.88 10.52 3.22
C LYS A 57 -25.68 9.33 2.28
N ILE A 58 -26.35 9.32 1.12
CA ILE A 58 -26.18 8.28 0.10
C ILE A 58 -24.75 8.30 -0.48
N SER A 59 -24.20 9.49 -0.68
CA SER A 59 -22.81 9.68 -1.11
C SER A 59 -21.83 9.14 -0.07
N ASP A 60 -22.02 9.44 1.21
CA ASP A 60 -21.20 8.90 2.30
C ASP A 60 -21.23 7.37 2.32
N MET A 61 -22.43 6.77 2.30
CA MET A 61 -22.58 5.31 2.25
C MET A 61 -21.86 4.71 1.03
N SER A 62 -22.01 5.33 -0.14
CA SER A 62 -21.39 4.86 -1.38
C SER A 62 -19.86 4.90 -1.30
N ASN A 63 -19.30 5.99 -0.79
CA ASN A 63 -17.84 6.15 -0.61
C ASN A 63 -17.28 5.10 0.36
N ILE A 64 -17.96 4.84 1.48
CA ILE A 64 -17.57 3.83 2.47
C ILE A 64 -17.62 2.41 1.86
N LEU A 65 -18.66 2.11 1.08
CA LEU A 65 -18.75 0.82 0.42
C LEU A 65 -17.65 0.64 -0.63
N GLU A 66 -17.32 1.69 -1.37
CA GLU A 66 -16.23 1.68 -2.35
C GLU A 66 -14.86 1.50 -1.69
N SER A 67 -14.57 2.19 -0.58
CA SER A 67 -13.30 2.05 0.16
C SER A 67 -13.12 0.65 0.75
N LEU A 68 -14.20 0.02 1.22
CA LEU A 68 -14.18 -1.33 1.79
C LEU A 68 -14.29 -2.44 0.72
N SER A 69 -14.45 -2.10 -0.56
CA SER A 69 -14.66 -3.10 -1.62
C SER A 69 -13.48 -4.06 -1.78
N ASP A 70 -12.26 -3.57 -1.55
CA ASP A 70 -11.02 -4.34 -1.62
C ASP A 70 -10.90 -5.42 -0.53
N LEU A 71 -11.73 -5.39 0.50
CA LEU A 71 -11.76 -6.40 1.56
C LEU A 71 -12.02 -7.81 0.99
N GLN A 72 -12.77 -7.90 -0.11
CA GLN A 72 -13.04 -9.16 -0.79
C GLN A 72 -11.80 -9.73 -1.50
N ASN A 73 -10.87 -8.85 -1.88
CA ASN A 73 -9.64 -9.22 -2.60
C ASN A 73 -8.50 -9.61 -1.64
N ILE A 74 -8.65 -9.34 -0.34
CA ILE A 74 -7.66 -9.70 0.67
C ILE A 74 -7.67 -11.22 0.86
N ARG A 75 -6.56 -11.84 0.47
CA ARG A 75 -6.24 -13.25 0.78
C ARG A 75 -5.33 -13.31 1.99
N ILE A 76 -5.94 -13.40 3.18
CA ILE A 76 -5.28 -13.59 4.48
C ILE A 76 -6.16 -14.54 5.30
N GLU A 77 -5.55 -15.55 5.92
CA GLU A 77 -6.26 -16.51 6.77
C GLU A 77 -7.00 -15.81 7.92
N GLY A 78 -8.28 -16.14 8.11
CA GLY A 78 -9.11 -15.63 9.20
C GLY A 78 -9.85 -14.33 8.88
N VAL A 79 -9.60 -13.70 7.72
CA VAL A 79 -10.32 -12.49 7.29
C VAL A 79 -11.76 -12.80 6.84
N GLU A 80 -12.06 -14.08 6.55
CA GLU A 80 -13.31 -14.52 5.94
C GLU A 80 -14.54 -14.08 6.75
N LYS A 81 -14.46 -14.12 8.08
CA LYS A 81 -15.56 -13.68 8.96
C LYS A 81 -15.87 -12.18 8.78
N ILE A 82 -14.83 -11.36 8.63
CA ILE A 82 -14.97 -9.91 8.42
C ILE A 82 -15.52 -9.66 7.02
N SER A 83 -15.02 -10.37 6.01
CA SER A 83 -15.51 -10.26 4.64
C SER A 83 -16.98 -10.68 4.52
N ILE A 84 -17.41 -11.74 5.19
CA ILE A 84 -18.83 -12.17 5.25
C ILE A 84 -19.68 -11.08 5.92
N ARG A 85 -19.24 -10.54 7.05
CA ARG A 85 -19.94 -9.44 7.74
C ARG A 85 -20.12 -8.24 6.83
N TYR A 86 -19.07 -7.85 6.08
CA TYR A 86 -19.16 -6.79 5.08
C TYR A 86 -20.19 -7.10 3.98
N GLN A 87 -20.21 -8.33 3.44
CA GLN A 87 -21.22 -8.74 2.45
C GLN A 87 -22.64 -8.65 3.00
N THR A 88 -22.86 -9.02 4.25
CA THR A 88 -24.17 -8.88 4.90
C THR A 88 -24.59 -7.42 4.98
N ILE A 89 -23.69 -6.51 5.37
CA ILE A 89 -23.96 -5.07 5.39
C ILE A 89 -24.32 -4.55 4.00
N VAL A 90 -23.55 -4.92 2.96
CA VAL A 90 -23.80 -4.54 1.56
C VAL A 90 -25.16 -5.05 1.10
N THR A 91 -25.49 -6.31 1.39
CA THR A 91 -26.74 -6.94 0.97
C THR A 91 -27.93 -6.26 1.65
N ASN A 92 -27.87 -6.06 2.96
CA ASN A 92 -28.91 -5.39 3.73
C ASN A 92 -29.13 -3.94 3.26
N THR A 93 -28.07 -3.26 2.86
CA THR A 93 -28.12 -1.89 2.32
C THR A 93 -28.80 -1.85 0.94
N LYS A 94 -28.56 -2.86 0.10
CA LYS A 94 -29.13 -2.95 -1.25
C LYS A 94 -30.56 -3.50 -1.28
N SER A 95 -30.96 -4.28 -0.28
CA SER A 95 -32.26 -4.97 -0.24
C SER A 95 -33.40 -4.13 0.36
N LYS A 96 -33.20 -2.81 0.52
CA LYS A 96 -34.24 -1.93 1.07
C LYS A 96 -35.40 -1.81 0.08
N SER A 97 -36.63 -1.95 0.59
CA SER A 97 -37.85 -2.03 -0.23
C SER A 97 -38.46 -0.68 -0.58
N TYR A 98 -38.05 0.39 0.11
CA TYR A 98 -38.48 1.76 -0.16
C TYR A 98 -37.54 2.46 -1.13
N ASP A 99 -38.03 3.52 -1.80
CA ASP A 99 -37.18 4.39 -2.61
C ASP A 99 -36.22 5.19 -1.71
N VAL A 100 -34.94 4.86 -1.82
CA VAL A 100 -33.86 5.48 -1.06
C VAL A 100 -33.74 6.97 -1.37
N LEU A 101 -34.20 7.45 -2.54
CA LEU A 101 -34.18 8.87 -2.90
C LEU A 101 -35.38 9.66 -2.34
N ASP A 102 -36.47 9.00 -1.92
CA ASP A 102 -37.62 9.71 -1.36
C ASP A 102 -37.30 10.25 0.04
N HIS A 103 -37.06 11.57 0.10
CA HIS A 103 -36.72 12.29 1.31
C HIS A 103 -37.84 12.29 2.38
N ARG A 104 -39.05 11.83 2.05
CA ARG A 104 -40.17 11.69 3.00
C ARG A 104 -40.11 10.38 3.78
N LYS A 105 -39.33 9.40 3.31
CA LYS A 105 -39.15 8.11 3.97
C LYS A 105 -38.12 8.24 5.10
N GLN A 106 -38.65 8.39 6.33
CA GLN A 106 -37.85 8.49 7.55
C GLN A 106 -37.13 7.18 7.94
N GLU A 107 -37.59 6.04 7.41
CA GLU A 107 -36.97 4.72 7.63
C GLU A 107 -35.48 4.72 7.27
N PHE A 108 -35.11 5.44 6.21
CA PHE A 108 -33.72 5.57 5.80
C PHE A 108 -32.82 6.24 6.82
N ASP A 109 -33.30 7.24 7.56
CA ASP A 109 -32.42 7.90 8.53
C ASP A 109 -32.04 6.93 9.65
N LYS A 110 -32.96 6.05 10.03
CA LYS A 110 -32.69 4.95 10.97
C LYS A 110 -31.72 3.94 10.36
N ASP A 111 -31.97 3.53 9.11
CA ASP A 111 -31.12 2.57 8.39
C ASP A 111 -29.70 3.12 8.15
N TYR A 112 -29.55 4.41 7.90
CA TYR A 112 -28.27 5.09 7.72
C TYR A 112 -27.46 5.08 9.02
N VAL A 113 -28.09 5.41 10.14
CA VAL A 113 -27.43 5.36 11.45
C VAL A 113 -27.01 3.91 11.78
N GLU A 114 -27.90 2.94 11.55
CA GLU A 114 -27.58 1.53 11.75
C GLU A 114 -26.44 1.06 10.84
N PHE A 115 -26.43 1.48 9.57
CA PHE A 115 -25.32 1.22 8.66
C PHE A 115 -24.00 1.76 9.21
N LYS A 116 -23.97 3.02 9.68
CA LYS A 116 -22.75 3.61 10.27
C LYS A 116 -22.27 2.84 11.49
N ASN A 117 -23.19 2.41 12.36
CA ASN A 117 -22.85 1.58 13.52
C ASN A 117 -22.26 0.21 13.12
N GLN A 118 -22.84 -0.43 12.09
CA GLN A 118 -22.35 -1.71 11.59
C GLN A 118 -20.96 -1.59 10.96
N ILE A 119 -20.71 -0.50 10.22
CA ILE A 119 -19.41 -0.16 9.63
C ILE A 119 -18.37 0.13 10.71
N GLU A 120 -18.72 0.90 11.74
CA GLU A 120 -17.83 1.16 12.88
C GLU A 120 -17.42 -0.15 13.57
N GLY A 121 -18.39 -1.03 13.85
CA GLY A 121 -18.10 -2.35 14.39
C GLY A 121 -17.28 -3.25 13.46
N LEU A 122 -17.34 -3.03 12.15
CA LEU A 122 -16.49 -3.72 11.17
C LEU A 122 -15.05 -3.21 11.26
N TYR A 123 -14.83 -1.89 11.35
CA TYR A 123 -13.50 -1.29 11.54
C TYR A 123 -12.86 -1.74 12.85
N GLN A 124 -13.62 -1.82 13.95
CA GLN A 124 -13.11 -2.36 15.22
C GLN A 124 -12.70 -3.85 15.10
N SER A 125 -13.44 -4.63 14.31
CA SER A 125 -13.08 -6.02 14.03
C SER A 125 -11.80 -6.10 13.19
N LEU A 126 -11.62 -5.19 12.22
CA LEU A 126 -10.41 -5.08 11.42
C LEU A 126 -9.20 -4.67 12.27
N GLN A 127 -9.35 -3.68 13.16
CA GLN A 127 -8.31 -3.26 14.10
C GLN A 127 -7.85 -4.44 14.95
N THR A 128 -8.80 -5.12 15.60
CA THR A 128 -8.52 -6.30 16.44
C THR A 128 -7.84 -7.41 15.64
N PHE A 129 -8.25 -7.61 14.38
CA PHE A 129 -7.62 -8.59 13.49
C PHE A 129 -6.17 -8.22 13.19
N VAL A 130 -5.90 -6.97 12.80
CA VAL A 130 -4.54 -6.47 12.56
C VAL A 130 -3.68 -6.63 13.82
N ASP A 131 -4.20 -6.25 14.98
CA ASP A 131 -3.52 -6.39 16.27
C ASP A 131 -3.12 -7.85 16.54
N SER A 132 -4.07 -8.78 16.39
CA SER A 132 -3.82 -10.22 16.61
C SER A 132 -2.78 -10.81 15.64
N TRP A 133 -2.67 -10.28 14.43
CA TRP A 133 -1.64 -10.71 13.47
C TRP A 133 -0.24 -10.25 13.89
N PHE A 134 -0.12 -9.06 14.46
CA PHE A 134 1.15 -8.51 14.94
C PHE A 134 1.65 -9.18 16.22
N GLU A 135 0.79 -9.89 16.95
CA GLU A 135 1.19 -10.76 18.07
C GLU A 135 1.83 -12.08 17.60
N LYS A 136 1.56 -12.52 16.36
CA LYS A 136 2.13 -13.74 15.80
C LYS A 136 3.60 -13.55 15.42
N PRO A 137 4.41 -14.63 15.39
CA PRO A 137 5.80 -14.57 14.93
C PRO A 137 5.87 -14.39 13.40
N LEU A 138 5.80 -13.15 12.94
CA LEU A 138 5.87 -12.80 11.52
C LEU A 138 7.28 -12.39 11.08
N THR A 139 7.58 -12.58 9.79
CA THR A 139 8.75 -11.97 9.16
C THR A 139 8.47 -10.49 8.84
N THR A 140 9.53 -9.68 8.76
CA THR A 140 9.39 -8.25 8.39
C THR A 140 8.67 -8.06 7.06
N GLU A 141 8.91 -8.93 6.10
CA GLU A 141 8.23 -8.92 4.80
C GLU A 141 6.73 -9.20 4.95
N GLN A 142 6.34 -10.18 5.77
CA GLN A 142 4.93 -10.47 6.04
C GLN A 142 4.24 -9.29 6.74
N MET A 143 4.89 -8.66 7.73
CA MET A 143 4.34 -7.50 8.43
C MET A 143 4.13 -6.31 7.48
N VAL A 144 5.13 -6.03 6.63
CA VAL A 144 5.03 -4.97 5.61
C VAL A 144 3.91 -5.26 4.61
N ASN A 145 3.78 -6.51 4.16
CA ASN A 145 2.70 -6.91 3.26
C ASN A 145 1.31 -6.79 3.91
N LEU A 146 1.18 -7.05 5.21
CA LEU A 146 -0.06 -6.85 5.95
C LEU A 146 -0.42 -5.35 6.00
N LEU A 147 0.53 -4.49 6.38
CA LEU A 147 0.30 -3.04 6.41
C LEU A 147 -0.14 -2.51 5.04
N MET A 148 0.58 -2.85 3.97
CA MET A 148 0.22 -2.42 2.61
C MET A 148 -1.20 -2.83 2.18
N LYS A 149 -1.70 -3.96 2.66
CA LYS A 149 -3.06 -4.43 2.34
C LYS A 149 -4.11 -3.69 3.16
N PHE A 150 -3.89 -3.50 4.45
CA PHE A 150 -4.88 -2.89 5.34
C PHE A 150 -4.91 -1.36 5.27
N GLU A 151 -3.80 -0.70 4.94
CA GLU A 151 -3.80 0.74 4.68
C GLU A 151 -4.75 1.12 3.55
N ARG A 152 -4.82 0.30 2.49
CA ARG A 152 -5.72 0.57 1.35
C ARG A 152 -7.20 0.58 1.73
N ILE A 153 -7.57 -0.10 2.81
CA ILE A 153 -8.97 -0.31 3.22
C ILE A 153 -9.37 0.64 4.36
N GLY A 154 -8.42 1.08 5.19
CA GLY A 154 -8.74 1.79 6.42
C GLY A 154 -7.67 2.76 6.88
N GLU A 155 -6.99 3.47 5.97
CA GLU A 155 -5.96 4.47 6.32
C GLU A 155 -6.45 5.48 7.39
N ASP A 156 -7.72 5.89 7.33
CA ASP A 156 -8.31 6.87 8.26
C ASP A 156 -9.06 6.25 9.46
N HIS A 157 -9.25 4.92 9.47
CA HIS A 157 -10.09 4.23 10.45
C HIS A 157 -9.37 3.16 11.28
N ILE A 158 -8.15 2.80 10.89
CA ILE A 158 -7.32 1.80 11.55
C ILE A 158 -6.03 2.48 12.01
N ASP A 159 -5.69 2.32 13.29
CA ASP A 159 -4.44 2.83 13.84
C ASP A 159 -3.29 1.87 13.53
N PHE A 160 -2.40 2.33 12.65
CA PHE A 160 -1.17 1.64 12.28
C PHE A 160 0.09 2.19 12.97
N GLY A 161 -0.03 3.26 13.77
CA GLY A 161 1.12 4.01 14.32
C GLY A 161 2.09 3.12 15.09
N ASP A 162 1.59 2.37 16.07
CA ASP A 162 2.40 1.44 16.85
C ASP A 162 2.95 0.29 16.00
N LYS A 163 2.18 -0.16 14.99
CA LYS A 163 2.57 -1.26 14.11
C LYS A 163 3.79 -0.89 13.27
N TYR A 164 3.88 0.37 12.82
CA TYR A 164 5.08 0.88 12.18
C TYR A 164 6.31 0.79 13.07
N MET A 165 6.18 1.13 14.35
CA MET A 165 7.29 1.04 15.29
C MET A 165 7.76 -0.41 15.47
N ILE A 166 6.84 -1.37 15.55
CA ILE A 166 7.18 -2.80 15.63
C ILE A 166 7.93 -3.24 14.36
N VAL A 167 7.46 -2.85 13.17
CA VAL A 167 8.14 -3.17 11.90
C VAL A 167 9.54 -2.57 11.86
N LEU A 168 9.71 -1.30 12.27
CA LEU A 168 11.00 -0.63 12.30
C LEU A 168 12.00 -1.32 13.23
N GLN A 169 11.55 -1.69 14.44
CA GLN A 169 12.39 -2.43 15.38
C GLN A 169 12.80 -3.79 14.83
N ARG A 170 11.87 -4.52 14.21
CA ARG A 170 12.15 -5.83 13.60
C ARG A 170 13.12 -5.69 12.41
N TYR A 171 12.90 -4.70 11.56
CA TYR A 171 13.75 -4.41 10.42
C TYR A 171 15.18 -4.06 10.84
N ASN A 172 15.35 -3.27 11.91
CA ASN A 172 16.68 -2.97 12.44
C ASN A 172 17.42 -4.24 12.92
N ARG A 173 16.69 -5.17 13.58
CA ARG A 173 17.26 -6.48 13.96
C ARG A 173 17.63 -7.32 12.75
N ASP A 174 16.82 -7.29 11.69
CA ASP A 174 17.13 -7.99 10.43
C ASP A 174 18.39 -7.42 9.75
N LEU A 175 18.57 -6.10 9.75
CA LEU A 175 19.81 -5.46 9.26
C LEU A 175 21.02 -5.92 10.06
N ASP A 176 20.94 -5.93 11.40
CA ASP A 176 22.02 -6.42 12.26
C ASP A 176 22.32 -7.92 12.02
N MET A 177 21.28 -8.73 11.82
CA MET A 177 21.43 -10.16 11.50
C MET A 177 22.16 -10.33 10.16
N VAL A 178 21.76 -9.59 9.13
CA VAL A 178 22.43 -9.63 7.81
C VAL A 178 23.87 -9.16 7.91
N ARG A 179 24.17 -8.12 8.69
CA ARG A 179 25.54 -7.66 8.93
C ARG A 179 26.40 -8.75 9.58
N LYS A 180 25.90 -9.38 10.64
CA LYS A 180 26.61 -10.47 11.34
C LYS A 180 26.83 -11.68 10.43
N LEU A 181 25.80 -12.06 9.67
CA LEU A 181 25.86 -13.16 8.71
C LEU A 181 26.90 -12.88 7.62
N TYR A 182 26.90 -11.67 7.06
CA TYR A 182 27.87 -11.25 6.08
C TYR A 182 29.30 -11.37 6.62
N GLN A 183 29.58 -10.81 7.80
CA GLN A 183 30.94 -10.85 8.36
C GLN A 183 31.40 -12.28 8.68
N LYS A 184 30.49 -13.15 9.12
CA LYS A 184 30.83 -14.54 9.44
C LYS A 184 31.13 -15.40 8.20
N GLN A 185 30.46 -15.12 7.08
CA GLN A 185 30.44 -16.02 5.92
C GLN A 185 31.02 -15.42 4.64
N LYS A 186 31.46 -14.16 4.62
CA LYS A 186 31.96 -13.48 3.40
C LYS A 186 33.07 -14.24 2.66
N ASP A 187 33.93 -14.95 3.39
CA ASP A 187 35.08 -15.65 2.80
C ASP A 187 34.66 -16.96 2.12
N ASN A 188 33.74 -17.69 2.75
CA ASN A 188 33.16 -18.94 2.25
C ASN A 188 31.64 -18.98 2.49
N PRO A 189 30.84 -18.29 1.65
CA PRO A 189 29.40 -18.24 1.84
C PRO A 189 28.74 -19.55 1.40
N PRO A 190 27.59 -19.90 1.99
CA PRO A 190 26.84 -21.08 1.57
C PRO A 190 26.34 -20.89 0.13
N THR A 191 26.75 -21.78 -0.77
CA THR A 191 26.35 -21.76 -2.17
C THR A 191 25.45 -22.97 -2.50
N PRO A 192 24.47 -22.83 -3.41
CA PRO A 192 23.70 -23.97 -3.89
C PRO A 192 24.59 -25.03 -4.55
N ARG A 193 24.13 -26.29 -4.54
CA ARG A 193 24.83 -27.39 -5.24
C ARG A 193 24.93 -27.08 -6.74
N ASN A 194 26.03 -27.51 -7.36
CA ASN A 194 26.29 -27.34 -8.79
C ASN A 194 26.41 -25.88 -9.27
N VAL A 195 26.64 -24.92 -8.36
CA VAL A 195 26.91 -23.53 -8.72
C VAL A 195 28.42 -23.26 -8.62
N PRO A 196 29.05 -22.63 -9.63
CA PRO A 196 30.46 -22.25 -9.55
C PRO A 196 30.73 -21.35 -8.34
N PRO A 197 31.90 -21.47 -7.67
CA PRO A 197 32.19 -20.74 -6.44
C PRO A 197 31.98 -19.23 -6.54
N ILE A 198 32.46 -18.59 -7.62
CA ILE A 198 32.34 -17.13 -7.81
C ILE A 198 30.88 -16.71 -8.00
N THR A 199 30.13 -17.45 -8.83
CA THR A 199 28.69 -17.21 -9.06
C THR A 199 27.90 -17.38 -7.77
N GLY A 200 28.22 -18.41 -6.98
CA GLY A 200 27.56 -18.67 -5.71
C GLY A 200 27.77 -17.53 -4.70
N LYS A 201 28.98 -16.97 -4.63
CA LYS A 201 29.28 -15.77 -3.82
C LYS A 201 28.41 -14.58 -4.22
N ILE A 202 28.28 -14.30 -5.52
CA ILE A 202 27.44 -13.22 -6.06
C ILE A 202 25.96 -13.45 -5.72
N MET A 203 25.46 -14.68 -5.95
CA MET A 203 24.07 -15.03 -5.64
C MET A 203 23.74 -14.84 -4.16
N TRP A 204 24.63 -15.26 -3.27
CA TRP A 204 24.49 -15.08 -1.83
C TRP A 204 24.42 -13.60 -1.44
N ALA A 205 25.31 -12.75 -1.97
CA ALA A 205 25.29 -11.32 -1.70
C ALA A 205 23.99 -10.66 -2.19
N ARG A 206 23.51 -11.01 -3.41
CA ARG A 206 22.23 -10.54 -3.95
C ARG A 206 21.04 -10.97 -3.10
N GLN A 207 21.07 -12.19 -2.55
CA GLN A 207 20.02 -12.68 -1.66
C GLN A 207 19.95 -11.84 -0.38
N LEU A 208 21.10 -11.57 0.25
CA LEU A 208 21.17 -10.70 1.42
C LEU A 208 20.67 -9.28 1.12
N PHE A 209 21.05 -8.75 -0.05
CA PHE A 209 20.61 -7.43 -0.49
C PHE A 209 19.09 -7.37 -0.65
N ARG A 210 18.49 -8.34 -1.34
CA ARG A 210 17.03 -8.41 -1.52
C ARG A 210 16.29 -8.44 -0.18
N LYS A 211 16.82 -9.19 0.80
CA LYS A 211 16.22 -9.28 2.15
C LYS A 211 16.16 -7.93 2.86
N ILE A 212 17.18 -7.09 2.73
CA ILE A 212 17.21 -5.76 3.37
C ILE A 212 16.51 -4.69 2.54
N ASP A 213 16.39 -4.88 1.23
CA ASP A 213 15.85 -3.90 0.28
C ASP A 213 14.32 -3.91 0.24
N GLN A 214 13.67 -5.08 0.35
CA GLN A 214 12.20 -5.17 0.28
C GLN A 214 11.49 -4.31 1.35
N PRO A 215 11.83 -4.38 2.66
CA PRO A 215 11.21 -3.51 3.65
C PRO A 215 11.52 -2.03 3.42
N MET A 216 12.71 -1.70 2.93
CA MET A 216 13.11 -0.32 2.65
C MET A 216 12.28 0.31 1.53
N LYS A 217 11.90 -0.46 0.50
CA LYS A 217 11.03 0.04 -0.57
C LYS A 217 9.67 0.51 -0.04
N PHE A 218 9.09 -0.26 0.87
CA PHE A 218 7.85 0.13 1.53
C PHE A 218 8.06 1.36 2.43
N LEU A 219 9.08 1.37 3.28
CA LEU A 219 9.31 2.51 4.19
C LEU A 219 9.56 3.82 3.44
N LYS A 220 10.11 3.77 2.21
CA LYS A 220 10.28 4.95 1.35
C LYS A 220 8.96 5.58 0.89
N THR A 221 7.86 4.84 0.83
CA THR A 221 6.56 5.40 0.44
C THR A 221 5.92 6.22 1.56
N LYS A 222 6.46 6.15 2.78
CA LYS A 222 5.91 6.80 3.99
C LYS A 222 6.88 7.86 4.53
N PRO A 223 6.94 9.06 3.92
CA PRO A 223 7.92 10.10 4.25
C PRO A 223 7.81 10.61 5.68
N GLU A 224 6.62 10.58 6.29
CA GLU A 224 6.42 10.99 7.68
C GLU A 224 7.19 10.10 8.67
N LEU A 225 7.26 8.79 8.41
CA LEU A 225 8.03 7.85 9.23
C LEU A 225 9.55 8.07 9.07
N LEU A 226 10.01 8.64 7.95
CA LEU A 226 11.43 8.85 7.65
C LEU A 226 12.05 10.02 8.44
N LYS A 227 11.23 10.92 8.99
CA LYS A 227 11.72 12.11 9.71
C LYS A 227 12.27 11.78 11.10
N GLY A 228 11.83 10.67 11.70
CA GLY A 228 12.22 10.26 13.06
C GLY A 228 13.72 9.97 13.22
N LEU A 229 14.27 10.29 14.41
CA LEU A 229 15.69 10.06 14.73
C LEU A 229 16.08 8.58 14.65
N GLU A 230 15.20 7.68 15.10
CA GLU A 230 15.38 6.23 14.99
C GLU A 230 15.46 5.79 13.52
N MET A 231 14.58 6.31 12.67
CA MET A 231 14.56 5.96 11.25
C MET A 231 15.82 6.46 10.53
N LYS A 232 16.34 7.64 10.87
CA LYS A 232 17.64 8.12 10.35
C LYS A 232 18.81 7.18 10.71
N LYS A 233 18.79 6.51 11.86
CA LYS A 233 19.80 5.49 12.21
C LYS A 233 19.64 4.25 11.32
N ILE A 234 18.41 3.77 11.17
CA ILE A 234 18.08 2.60 10.33
C ILE A 234 18.47 2.83 8.86
N ILE A 235 18.16 4.01 8.30
CA ILE A 235 18.54 4.37 6.93
C ILE A 235 20.06 4.35 6.74
N ARG A 236 20.82 4.92 7.68
CA ARG A 236 22.29 4.89 7.62
C ARG A 236 22.82 3.46 7.69
N HIS A 237 22.23 2.60 8.54
CA HIS A 237 22.62 1.21 8.65
C HIS A 237 22.32 0.43 7.36
N TYR A 238 21.13 0.61 6.79
CA TYR A 238 20.76 0.04 5.49
C TYR A 238 21.72 0.50 4.39
N ASN A 239 21.96 1.81 4.24
CA ASN A 239 22.82 2.34 3.18
C ASN A 239 24.24 1.77 3.27
N LYS A 240 24.80 1.67 4.48
CA LYS A 240 26.11 1.07 4.69
C LYS A 240 26.13 -0.41 4.29
N MET A 241 25.13 -1.19 4.73
CA MET A 241 25.05 -2.61 4.40
C MET A 241 24.81 -2.85 2.91
N ALA A 242 23.94 -2.05 2.28
CA ALA A 242 23.67 -2.04 0.85
C ALA A 242 24.95 -1.78 0.03
N SER A 243 25.73 -0.76 0.40
CA SER A 243 27.03 -0.46 -0.26
C SER A 243 27.99 -1.64 -0.17
N VAL A 244 28.16 -2.21 1.02
CA VAL A 244 29.06 -3.34 1.25
C VAL A 244 28.67 -4.58 0.42
N LEU A 245 27.37 -4.88 0.34
CA LEU A 245 26.88 -6.01 -0.48
C LEU A 245 27.08 -5.76 -1.97
N MET A 246 26.86 -4.52 -2.43
CA MET A 246 27.06 -4.13 -3.82
C MET A 246 28.55 -4.18 -4.21
N GLU A 247 29.44 -3.66 -3.35
CA GLU A 247 30.90 -3.72 -3.56
C GLU A 247 31.39 -5.16 -3.61
N PHE A 248 30.88 -6.04 -2.74
CA PHE A 248 31.19 -7.46 -2.76
C PHE A 248 30.79 -8.09 -4.10
N GLU A 249 29.56 -7.86 -4.57
CA GLU A 249 29.10 -8.34 -5.88
C GLU A 249 30.01 -7.84 -7.02
N LEU A 250 30.30 -6.53 -7.06
CA LEU A 250 31.12 -5.92 -8.10
C LEU A 250 32.56 -6.46 -8.11
N LEU A 251 33.16 -6.68 -6.94
CA LEU A 251 34.50 -7.24 -6.81
C LEU A 251 34.59 -8.62 -7.46
N TYR A 252 33.68 -9.53 -7.09
CA TYR A 252 33.67 -10.89 -7.63
C TYR A 252 33.28 -10.94 -9.11
N HIS A 253 32.35 -10.09 -9.54
CA HIS A 253 31.99 -9.96 -10.95
C HIS A 253 33.20 -9.53 -11.80
N ARG A 254 33.91 -8.47 -11.39
CA ARG A 254 35.11 -7.99 -12.08
C ARG A 254 36.22 -9.03 -12.08
N GLY A 255 36.42 -9.75 -10.98
CA GLY A 255 37.36 -10.86 -10.89
C GLY A 255 37.02 -11.97 -11.90
N TRP A 256 35.75 -12.34 -11.99
CA TRP A 256 35.28 -13.33 -12.96
C TRP A 256 35.54 -12.90 -14.41
N CYS A 257 35.22 -11.65 -14.77
CA CYS A 257 35.48 -11.13 -16.12
C CYS A 257 36.96 -11.24 -16.51
N LYS A 258 37.86 -10.81 -15.62
CA LYS A 258 39.32 -10.92 -15.85
C LYS A 258 39.78 -12.37 -16.05
N CYS A 259 39.28 -13.29 -15.22
CA CYS A 259 39.62 -14.72 -15.36
C CYS A 259 39.07 -15.32 -16.66
N ALA A 260 37.87 -14.92 -17.09
CA ALA A 260 37.29 -15.36 -18.36
C ALA A 260 38.14 -14.91 -19.55
N ASP A 261 38.62 -13.66 -19.53
CA ASP A 261 39.51 -13.13 -20.56
C ASP A 261 40.85 -13.88 -20.62
N ILE A 262 41.44 -14.21 -19.46
CA ILE A 262 42.67 -15.02 -19.41
C ILE A 262 42.43 -16.44 -19.92
N THR A 263 41.29 -17.05 -19.55
CA THR A 263 40.94 -18.42 -19.96
C THR A 263 40.79 -18.51 -21.48
N LYS A 264 40.30 -17.45 -22.13
CA LYS A 264 40.24 -17.36 -23.59
C LYS A 264 41.62 -17.58 -24.23
N ASN A 265 42.68 -17.03 -23.65
CA ASN A 265 44.05 -17.26 -24.13
C ASN A 265 44.48 -18.73 -23.94
N GLY A 266 44.07 -19.37 -22.85
CA GLY A 266 44.28 -20.80 -22.62
C GLY A 266 43.55 -21.68 -23.64
N LEU A 267 42.36 -21.28 -24.10
CA LEU A 267 41.63 -21.98 -25.18
C LEU A 267 42.33 -21.86 -26.54
N HIS A 268 43.14 -20.81 -26.75
CA HIS A 268 43.96 -20.66 -27.95
C HIS A 268 45.30 -21.41 -27.86
N ALA A 269 45.65 -21.98 -26.70
CA ALA A 269 46.88 -22.76 -26.56
C ALA A 269 46.78 -24.08 -27.33
N SER A 270 47.86 -24.44 -28.03
CA SER A 270 47.93 -25.71 -28.77
C SER A 270 47.94 -26.89 -27.79
N LEU A 271 46.86 -27.67 -27.79
CA LEU A 271 46.73 -28.89 -26.97
C LEU A 271 47.73 -29.99 -27.38
N LEU A 272 48.25 -29.91 -28.60
CA LEU A 272 49.22 -30.81 -29.18
C LEU A 272 50.33 -29.97 -29.83
N VAL A 273 51.58 -30.28 -29.52
CA VAL A 273 52.74 -29.71 -30.19
C VAL A 273 53.54 -30.82 -30.84
N ARG A 274 53.96 -30.57 -32.08
CA ARG A 274 54.67 -31.54 -32.90
C ARG A 274 56.12 -31.66 -32.41
N HIS A 275 56.52 -32.85 -32.01
CA HIS A 275 57.87 -33.11 -31.53
C HIS A 275 58.89 -32.79 -32.63
N PRO A 276 59.93 -31.99 -32.37
CA PRO A 276 60.85 -31.47 -33.39
C PRO A 276 61.53 -32.58 -34.20
N ASP A 277 61.93 -33.67 -33.54
CA ASP A 277 62.66 -34.76 -34.21
C ASP A 277 61.77 -35.88 -34.76
N THR A 278 60.75 -36.32 -34.01
CA THR A 278 59.91 -37.48 -34.39
C THR A 278 58.68 -37.10 -35.22
N LYS A 279 58.37 -35.79 -35.34
CA LYS A 279 57.21 -35.24 -36.06
C LYS A 279 55.84 -35.77 -35.59
N VAL A 280 55.76 -36.43 -34.43
CA VAL A 280 54.52 -36.91 -33.80
C VAL A 280 53.93 -35.79 -32.93
N ASN A 281 52.61 -35.66 -32.89
CA ASN A 281 51.92 -34.70 -32.05
C ASN A 281 51.89 -35.20 -30.59
N VAL A 282 52.50 -34.44 -29.68
CA VAL A 282 52.59 -34.76 -28.24
C VAL A 282 51.78 -33.74 -27.44
N LYS A 283 51.06 -34.18 -26.41
CA LYS A 283 50.31 -33.27 -25.52
C LYS A 283 51.27 -32.44 -24.69
N ILE A 284 51.06 -31.13 -24.66
CA ILE A 284 51.66 -30.26 -23.65
C ILE A 284 50.78 -30.35 -22.40
N TYR A 285 51.37 -30.72 -21.26
CA TYR A 285 50.72 -30.61 -19.94
C TYR A 285 50.98 -29.21 -19.37
#